data_AF-A0A1F9ZJH8-F1
#
_entry.id   AF-A0A1F9ZJH8-F1
#
_cell.length_a   1.000
_cell.length_b   1.000
_cell.length_c   1.000
_cell.angle_alpha   90.00
_cell.angle_beta   90.00
_cell.angle_gamma   90.00
#
_symmetry.space_group_name_H-M   'P 1'
#
loop_
_entity.id
_entity.type
_entity.pdbx_description
1 polymer ?
#
loop_
_entity_poly.entity_id
_entity_poly.type
_entity_poly.pdbx_seq_one_letter_code
_entity_poly.pdbx_strand_id
1 'polypeptide(L)'
;MIREGKGLGFFYMPTTASIVSIPLSSLDTEFVFDEATSDFQTVTIAGQASYRVAEPTKLAAALDFTIDPASGKYRTEDPAKLASRIGHVIQEALHIEVQRLPLESVLRRRAQLAKSALARARQNQGPGSLGIEVQNVFLTGISPAPEVAKALEADRKEIIMAKADRATFQRKMVAVEHQRKMLGSEDGPTSTIECDESCPFSRLCEDYQKHVNEGKAWCPLFREFSR
;
A
#
# COMPACT_ATOMS: atom_id res chain seq x y z
N MET A 1 8.74 -46.41 29.90
CA MET A 1 9.58 -46.27 28.69
C MET A 1 8.76 -45.49 27.68
N ILE A 2 9.16 -44.26 27.36
CA ILE A 2 8.50 -43.46 26.32
C ILE A 2 9.22 -43.77 25.00
N ARG A 3 8.47 -44.15 23.96
CA ARG A 3 9.01 -44.33 22.60
C ARG A 3 8.59 -43.13 21.78
N GLU A 4 9.54 -42.34 21.30
CA GLU A 4 9.30 -41.11 20.53
C GLU A 4 10.08 -41.14 19.21
N GLY A 5 9.47 -40.61 18.13
CA GLY A 5 10.09 -40.54 16.82
C GLY A 5 9.09 -40.35 15.68
N LYS A 6 9.57 -39.86 14.54
CA LYS A 6 8.76 -39.60 13.34
C LYS A 6 8.39 -40.93 12.67
N GLY A 7 7.09 -41.21 12.53
CA GLY A 7 6.59 -42.37 11.78
C GLY A 7 6.97 -43.72 12.38
N LEU A 8 7.12 -43.81 13.70
CA LEU A 8 7.46 -45.08 14.35
C LEU A 8 6.29 -46.07 14.33
N GLY A 9 6.59 -47.31 13.93
CA GLY A 9 5.71 -48.46 14.18
C GLY A 9 5.99 -49.05 15.55
N PHE A 10 4.95 -49.25 16.36
CA PHE A 10 5.07 -49.88 17.68
C PHE A 10 3.82 -50.69 18.04
N PHE A 11 4.01 -51.72 18.85
CA PHE A 11 2.91 -52.43 19.50
C PHE A 11 2.59 -51.73 20.82
N TYR A 12 1.30 -51.57 21.13
CA TYR A 12 0.84 -50.98 22.39
C TYR A 12 -0.31 -51.80 22.97
N MET A 13 -0.47 -51.74 24.29
CA MET A 13 -1.56 -52.37 25.01
C MET A 13 -2.60 -51.31 25.39
N PRO A 14 -3.83 -51.35 24.83
CA PRO A 14 -4.83 -50.28 25.01
C PRO A 14 -5.24 -50.01 26.47
N THR A 15 -5.06 -50.98 27.37
CA THR A 15 -5.46 -50.88 28.79
C THR A 15 -4.41 -50.22 29.67
N THR A 16 -3.14 -50.15 29.23
CA THR A 16 -2.01 -49.69 30.05
C THR A 16 -1.18 -48.60 29.38
N ALA A 17 -1.41 -48.32 28.09
CA ALA A 17 -0.69 -47.31 27.34
C ALA A 17 -1.66 -46.36 26.62
N SER A 18 -1.33 -45.07 26.61
CA SER A 18 -1.96 -44.05 25.77
C SER A 18 -1.06 -43.72 24.57
N ILE A 19 -1.68 -43.26 23.50
CA ILE A 19 -0.97 -42.80 22.30
C ILE A 19 -1.18 -41.30 22.18
N VAL A 20 -0.08 -40.57 22.05
CA VAL A 20 -0.07 -39.11 21.85
C VAL A 20 0.46 -38.83 20.46
N SER A 21 -0.29 -38.04 19.68
CA SER A 21 0.11 -37.65 18.33
C SER A 21 0.34 -36.15 18.29
N ILE A 22 1.56 -35.72 17.99
CA ILE A 22 1.89 -34.31 17.85
C ILE A 22 2.35 -34.03 16.41
N PRO A 23 1.69 -33.10 15.70
CA PRO A 23 2.11 -32.72 14.36
C PRO A 23 3.43 -31.96 14.44
N LEU A 24 4.45 -32.50 13.77
CA LEU A 24 5.77 -31.87 13.63
C LEU A 24 5.90 -31.03 12.35
N SER A 25 4.88 -31.08 11.48
CA SER A 25 4.77 -30.22 10.31
C SER A 25 4.40 -28.80 10.72
N SER A 26 4.65 -27.84 9.81
CA SER A 26 4.07 -26.52 9.96
C SER A 26 2.54 -26.64 9.89
N LEU A 27 1.86 -25.98 10.82
CA LEU A 27 0.43 -25.83 10.86
C LEU A 27 0.08 -24.37 10.65
N ASP A 28 -1.07 -24.17 10.04
CA ASP A 28 -1.60 -22.84 9.82
C ASP A 28 -2.87 -22.64 10.64
N THR A 29 -3.00 -21.46 11.23
CA THR A 29 -4.24 -21.02 11.87
C THR A 29 -4.70 -19.71 11.26
N GLU A 30 -5.97 -19.66 10.90
CA GLU A 30 -6.63 -18.43 10.46
C GLU A 30 -7.12 -17.65 11.68
N PHE A 31 -7.13 -16.32 11.57
CA PHE A 31 -7.64 -15.43 12.59
C PHE A 31 -8.37 -14.25 11.94
N VAL A 32 -9.48 -13.86 12.56
CA VAL A 32 -10.26 -12.67 12.17
C VAL A 32 -10.73 -12.00 13.45
N PHE A 33 -10.48 -10.70 13.57
CA PHE A 33 -10.90 -9.91 14.72
C PHE A 33 -11.06 -8.44 14.34
N ASP A 34 -11.84 -7.72 15.13
CA ASP A 34 -12.06 -6.29 14.98
C ASP A 34 -11.16 -5.52 15.93
N GLU A 35 -10.52 -4.46 15.43
CA GLU A 35 -9.70 -3.54 16.21
C GLU A 35 -10.11 -2.09 15.99
N ALA A 36 -9.86 -1.28 17.01
CA ALA A 36 -10.00 0.17 16.91
C ALA A 36 -8.64 0.81 16.62
N THR A 37 -8.61 1.70 15.63
CA THR A 37 -7.45 2.51 15.28
C THR A 37 -7.33 3.74 16.21
N SER A 38 -6.24 4.50 16.08
CA SER A 38 -6.03 5.71 16.91
C SER A 38 -7.10 6.79 16.70
N ASP A 39 -7.76 6.79 15.55
CA ASP A 39 -8.86 7.67 15.16
C ASP A 39 -10.25 7.10 15.49
N PHE A 40 -10.31 6.08 16.37
CA PHE A 40 -11.55 5.42 16.82
C PHE A 40 -12.38 4.82 15.69
N GLN A 41 -11.72 4.37 14.62
CA GLN A 41 -12.38 3.68 13.52
C GLN A 41 -12.23 2.17 13.70
N THR A 42 -13.33 1.45 13.57
CA THR A 42 -13.34 -0.01 13.65
C THR A 42 -12.86 -0.63 12.35
N VAL A 43 -11.90 -1.55 12.45
CA VAL A 43 -11.26 -2.23 11.33
C VAL A 43 -11.23 -3.73 11.61
N THR A 44 -11.75 -4.50 10.66
CA THR A 44 -11.65 -5.96 10.66
C THR A 44 -10.33 -6.37 10.03
N ILE A 45 -9.52 -7.11 10.80
CA ILE A 45 -8.24 -7.65 10.36
C ILE A 45 -8.41 -9.16 10.21
N ALA A 46 -8.14 -9.66 9.01
CA ALA A 46 -8.15 -11.07 8.67
C ALA A 46 -6.74 -11.51 8.24
N GLY A 47 -6.30 -12.65 8.74
CA GLY A 47 -4.98 -13.18 8.46
C GLY A 47 -4.81 -14.65 8.80
N GLN A 48 -3.59 -15.14 8.57
CA GLN A 48 -3.18 -16.50 8.81
C GLN A 48 -1.79 -16.50 9.45
N ALA A 49 -1.56 -17.42 10.37
CA ALA A 49 -0.29 -17.61 11.02
C ALA A 49 0.19 -19.04 10.90
N SER A 50 1.45 -19.19 10.54
CA SER A 50 2.12 -20.48 10.42
C SER A 50 2.98 -20.70 11.66
N TYR A 51 2.79 -21.84 12.32
CA TYR A 51 3.56 -22.24 13.49
C TYR A 51 3.99 -23.69 13.39
N ARG A 52 5.05 -24.05 14.10
CA ARG A 52 5.49 -25.44 14.25
C ARG A 52 5.72 -25.78 15.71
N VAL A 53 5.62 -27.06 16.03
CA VAL A 53 6.05 -27.59 17.32
C VAL A 53 7.54 -27.90 17.24
N ALA A 54 8.36 -27.11 17.95
CA ALA A 54 9.80 -27.31 18.03
C ALA A 54 10.17 -28.33 19.12
N GLU A 55 9.47 -28.29 20.26
CA GLU A 55 9.69 -29.18 21.41
C GLU A 55 8.42 -29.97 21.76
N PRO A 56 8.19 -31.14 21.13
CA PRO A 56 6.95 -31.91 21.31
C PRO A 56 6.77 -32.47 22.73
N THR A 57 7.86 -32.77 23.43
CA THR A 57 7.83 -33.27 24.82
C THR A 57 7.28 -32.24 25.79
N LYS A 58 7.67 -30.96 25.64
CA LYS A 58 7.12 -29.85 26.44
C LYS A 58 5.63 -29.66 26.15
N LEU A 59 5.24 -29.71 24.88
CA LEU A 59 3.86 -29.54 24.49
C LEU A 59 2.96 -30.67 25.04
N ALA A 60 3.42 -31.92 24.96
CA ALA A 60 2.73 -33.09 25.51
C ALA A 60 2.54 -33.04 27.04
N ALA A 61 3.46 -32.38 27.75
CA ALA A 61 3.36 -32.20 29.20
C ALA A 61 2.35 -31.11 29.59
N ALA A 62 2.12 -30.13 28.70
CA ALA A 62 1.25 -29.00 28.97
C ALA A 62 -0.19 -29.19 28.49
N LEU A 63 -0.41 -29.98 27.43
CA LEU A 63 -1.70 -30.16 26.77
C LEU A 63 -1.94 -31.63 26.39
N ASP A 64 -3.21 -32.03 26.36
CA ASP A 64 -3.58 -33.40 26.03
C ASP A 64 -3.72 -33.60 24.51
N PHE A 65 -2.73 -34.25 23.91
CA PHE A 65 -2.70 -34.66 22.50
C PHE A 65 -3.01 -36.17 22.33
N THR A 66 -3.69 -36.78 23.30
CA THR A 66 -4.05 -38.20 23.22
C THR A 66 -5.02 -38.45 22.06
N ILE A 67 -4.73 -39.47 21.25
CA ILE A 67 -5.62 -39.92 20.18
C ILE A 67 -6.38 -41.17 20.59
N ASP A 68 -7.60 -41.30 20.09
CA ASP A 68 -8.34 -42.54 20.14
C ASP A 68 -7.86 -43.47 19.00
N PRO A 69 -7.30 -44.66 19.30
CA PRO A 69 -6.76 -45.54 18.27
C PRO A 69 -7.82 -46.14 17.34
N ALA A 70 -9.10 -46.16 17.73
CA ALA A 70 -10.17 -46.67 16.87
C ALA A 70 -10.57 -45.65 15.80
N SER A 71 -10.67 -44.37 16.17
CA SER A 71 -11.11 -43.30 15.26
C SER A 71 -9.97 -42.48 14.65
N GLY A 72 -8.76 -42.56 15.22
CA GLY A 72 -7.61 -41.73 14.84
C GLY A 72 -7.75 -40.25 15.20
N LYS A 73 -8.81 -39.88 15.93
CA LYS A 73 -9.09 -38.50 16.33
C LYS A 73 -8.52 -38.18 17.70
N TYR A 74 -8.25 -36.90 17.95
CA TYR A 74 -7.92 -36.43 19.30
C TYR A 74 -9.10 -36.66 20.25
N ARG A 75 -8.80 -37.12 21.46
CA ARG A 75 -9.79 -37.30 22.53
C ARG A 75 -10.24 -35.98 23.13
N THR A 76 -9.36 -34.97 23.07
CA THR A 76 -9.55 -33.67 23.71
C THR A 76 -9.48 -32.57 22.65
N GLU A 77 -10.15 -31.44 22.90
CA GLU A 77 -10.15 -30.26 22.03
C GLU A 77 -8.93 -29.34 22.25
N ASP A 78 -8.00 -29.72 23.12
CA ASP A 78 -6.80 -28.95 23.44
C ASP A 78 -5.95 -28.57 22.21
N PRO A 79 -5.80 -29.43 21.18
CA PRO A 79 -5.13 -29.05 19.93
C PRO A 79 -5.85 -27.89 19.20
N ALA A 80 -7.19 -27.85 19.24
CA ALA A 80 -7.96 -26.76 18.64
C ALA A 80 -7.85 -25.47 19.48
N LYS A 81 -7.87 -25.60 20.82
CA LYS A 81 -7.62 -24.47 21.73
C LYS A 81 -6.22 -23.89 21.59
N LEU A 82 -5.24 -24.71 21.19
CA LEU A 82 -3.90 -24.22 20.92
C LEU A 82 -3.88 -23.28 19.71
N ALA A 83 -4.56 -23.66 18.62
CA ALA A 83 -4.69 -22.84 17.42
C ALA A 83 -5.33 -21.48 17.76
N SER A 84 -6.42 -21.47 18.53
CA SER A 84 -7.06 -20.22 18.98
C SER A 84 -6.17 -19.40 19.91
N ARG A 85 -5.43 -20.03 20.84
CA ARG A 85 -4.46 -19.34 21.71
C ARG A 85 -3.35 -18.65 20.90
N ILE A 86 -2.85 -19.28 19.84
CA ILE A 86 -1.87 -18.65 18.93
C ILE A 86 -2.50 -17.45 18.23
N GLY A 87 -3.75 -17.58 17.76
CA GLY A 87 -4.52 -16.47 17.22
C GLY A 87 -4.62 -15.28 18.17
N HIS A 88 -4.92 -15.52 19.45
CA HIS A 88 -5.00 -14.46 20.46
C HIS A 88 -3.66 -13.77 20.72
N VAL A 89 -2.55 -14.51 20.76
CA VAL A 89 -1.21 -13.91 20.92
C VAL A 89 -0.88 -12.97 19.76
N ILE A 90 -1.28 -13.35 18.55
CA ILE A 90 -1.07 -12.54 17.34
C ILE A 90 -2.01 -11.34 17.32
N GLN A 91 -3.26 -11.53 17.76
CA GLN A 91 -4.21 -10.45 17.93
C GLN A 91 -3.66 -9.39 18.89
N GLU A 92 -3.19 -9.78 20.07
CA GLU A 92 -2.59 -8.86 21.04
C GLU A 92 -1.37 -8.12 20.47
N ALA A 93 -0.52 -8.83 19.72
CA ALA A 93 0.63 -8.23 19.04
C ALA A 93 0.22 -7.19 17.98
N LEU A 94 -0.88 -7.43 17.25
CA LEU A 94 -1.42 -6.49 16.26
C LEU A 94 -2.16 -5.33 16.92
N HIS A 95 -2.93 -5.58 17.97
CA HIS A 95 -3.67 -4.60 18.75
C HIS A 95 -2.79 -3.40 19.16
N ILE A 96 -1.63 -3.69 19.76
CA ILE A 96 -0.67 -2.68 20.23
C ILE A 96 -0.17 -1.78 19.08
N GLU A 97 -0.02 -2.32 17.88
CA GLU A 97 0.46 -1.57 16.72
C GLU A 97 -0.68 -0.79 16.04
N VAL A 98 -1.86 -1.39 15.92
CA VAL A 98 -3.04 -0.80 15.26
C VAL A 98 -3.57 0.39 16.05
N GLN A 99 -3.64 0.30 17.38
CA GLN A 99 -4.08 1.41 18.24
C GLN A 99 -3.20 2.66 18.12
N ARG A 100 -1.96 2.53 17.65
CA ARG A 100 -1.02 3.66 17.50
C ARG A 100 -1.09 4.31 16.13
N LEU A 101 -1.83 3.74 15.19
CA LEU A 101 -1.87 4.18 13.80
C LEU A 101 -3.28 4.65 13.41
N PRO A 102 -3.39 5.71 12.59
CA PRO A 102 -4.67 6.10 11.99
C PRO A 102 -5.06 5.10 10.89
N LEU A 103 -6.37 5.02 10.57
CA LEU A 103 -6.90 4.06 9.58
C LEU A 103 -6.08 4.00 8.29
N GLU A 104 -5.76 5.16 7.70
CA GLU A 104 -5.06 5.22 6.42
C GLU A 104 -3.67 4.54 6.49
N SER A 105 -2.97 4.71 7.62
CA SER A 105 -1.66 4.08 7.80
C SER A 105 -1.79 2.57 7.97
N VAL A 106 -2.82 2.09 8.67
CA VAL A 106 -3.09 0.65 8.82
C VAL A 106 -3.37 0.01 7.46
N LEU A 107 -4.19 0.67 6.63
CA LEU A 107 -4.52 0.18 5.29
C LEU A 107 -3.33 0.17 4.33
N ARG A 108 -2.42 1.15 4.44
CA ARG A 108 -1.23 1.27 3.59
C ARG A 108 -0.05 0.40 4.05
N ARG A 109 0.09 0.12 5.35
CA ARG A 109 1.28 -0.51 5.95
C ARG A 109 1.07 -1.98 6.36
N ARG A 110 0.20 -2.72 5.66
CA ARG A 110 -0.12 -4.12 5.98
C ARG A 110 1.11 -5.02 6.15
N ALA A 111 2.06 -4.97 5.22
CA ALA A 111 3.27 -5.79 5.27
C ALA A 111 4.18 -5.44 6.47
N GLN A 112 4.21 -4.17 6.87
CA GLN A 112 4.97 -3.74 8.03
C GLN A 112 4.32 -4.20 9.33
N LEU A 113 2.98 -4.11 9.42
CA LEU A 113 2.19 -4.61 10.55
C LEU A 113 2.37 -6.12 10.76
N ALA A 114 2.36 -6.90 9.67
CA ALA A 114 2.60 -8.34 9.74
C ALA A 114 4.00 -8.66 10.29
N LYS A 115 5.03 -7.93 9.84
CA LYS A 115 6.41 -8.09 10.33
C LYS A 115 6.56 -7.71 11.80
N SER A 116 5.99 -6.60 12.25
CA SER A 116 6.01 -6.20 13.66
C SER A 116 5.26 -7.20 14.54
N ALA A 117 4.11 -7.68 14.08
CA ALA A 117 3.33 -8.69 14.79
C ALA A 117 4.10 -10.00 14.94
N LEU A 118 4.76 -10.48 13.88
CA LEU A 118 5.62 -11.66 13.93
C LEU A 118 6.78 -11.47 14.93
N ALA A 119 7.45 -10.32 14.90
CA ALA A 119 8.55 -10.03 15.83
C ALA A 119 8.08 -10.05 17.29
N ARG A 120 6.94 -9.43 17.59
CA ARG A 120 6.32 -9.43 18.93
C ARG A 120 5.84 -10.82 19.34
N ALA A 121 5.20 -11.57 18.45
CA ALA A 121 4.73 -12.92 18.72
C ALA A 121 5.89 -13.87 19.06
N ARG A 122 7.06 -13.70 18.43
CA ARG A 122 8.28 -14.46 18.75
C ARG A 122 8.94 -14.04 20.07
N GLN A 123 8.79 -12.79 20.47
CA GLN A 123 9.28 -12.30 21.78
C GLN A 123 8.38 -12.74 22.93
N ASN A 124 7.10 -13.00 22.66
CA ASN A 124 6.17 -13.44 23.68
C ASN A 124 6.55 -14.84 24.17
N GLN A 125 6.73 -14.99 25.48
CA GLN A 125 7.11 -16.27 26.08
C GLN A 125 5.97 -17.30 26.09
N GLY A 126 4.72 -16.89 25.86
CA GLY A 126 3.58 -17.80 25.87
C GLY A 126 3.75 -19.00 24.92
N PRO A 127 3.84 -18.80 23.59
CA PRO A 127 4.07 -19.90 22.64
C PRO A 127 5.41 -20.62 22.89
N GLY A 128 6.47 -19.87 23.19
CA GLY A 128 7.80 -20.44 23.44
C GLY A 128 7.86 -21.39 24.64
N SER A 129 7.14 -21.07 25.72
CA SER A 129 7.05 -21.93 26.92
C SER A 129 6.39 -23.28 26.66
N LEU A 130 5.53 -23.35 25.64
CA LEU A 130 4.85 -24.57 25.19
C LEU A 130 5.67 -25.36 24.17
N GLY A 131 6.86 -24.88 23.79
CA GLY A 131 7.68 -25.50 22.75
C GLY A 131 7.20 -25.19 21.32
N ILE A 132 6.44 -24.09 21.15
CA ILE A 132 5.87 -23.69 19.86
C ILE A 132 6.67 -22.52 19.30
N GLU A 133 6.97 -22.62 18.01
CA GLU A 133 7.66 -21.58 17.26
C GLU A 133 6.74 -21.00 16.19
N VAL A 134 6.47 -19.70 16.26
CA VAL A 134 5.73 -18.97 15.24
C VAL A 134 6.67 -18.67 14.07
N GLN A 135 6.41 -19.32 12.94
CA GLN A 135 7.23 -19.19 11.74
C GLN A 135 6.90 -17.92 10.98
N ASN A 136 5.61 -17.67 10.74
CA ASN A 136 5.19 -16.53 9.92
C ASN A 136 3.79 -16.03 10.28
N VAL A 137 3.53 -14.76 9.93
CA VAL A 137 2.22 -14.11 10.05
C VAL A 137 1.92 -13.41 8.74
N PHE A 138 0.77 -13.70 8.16
CA PHE A 138 0.25 -13.12 6.94
C PHE A 138 -1.07 -12.40 7.22
N LEU A 139 -1.22 -11.19 6.68
CA LEU A 139 -2.48 -10.47 6.72
C LEU A 139 -3.15 -10.59 5.36
N THR A 140 -4.25 -11.32 5.31
CA THR A 140 -5.04 -11.57 4.09
C THR A 140 -5.84 -10.34 3.69
N GLY A 141 -6.45 -9.67 4.67
CA GLY A 141 -7.31 -8.53 4.43
C GLY A 141 -7.38 -7.61 5.64
N ILE A 142 -7.43 -6.31 5.36
CA ILE A 142 -7.77 -5.29 6.35
C ILE A 142 -8.89 -4.47 5.73
N SER A 143 -10.06 -4.53 6.35
CA SER A 143 -11.28 -3.89 5.86
C SER A 143 -11.87 -3.01 6.97
N PRO A 144 -12.15 -1.73 6.71
CA PRO A 144 -12.88 -0.91 7.68
C PRO A 144 -14.33 -1.37 7.80
N ALA A 145 -14.99 -1.00 8.90
CA ALA A 145 -16.43 -1.20 9.07
C ALA A 145 -17.22 -0.67 7.85
N PRO A 146 -18.32 -1.33 7.43
CA PRO A 146 -19.02 -1.04 6.18
C PRO A 146 -19.56 0.39 6.09
N GLU A 147 -19.87 1.02 7.23
CA GLU A 147 -20.28 2.43 7.32
C GLU A 147 -19.13 3.38 6.94
N VAL A 148 -17.95 3.15 7.52
CA VAL A 148 -16.72 3.92 7.25
C VAL A 148 -16.20 3.66 5.84
N ALA A 149 -16.31 2.41 5.35
CA ALA A 149 -15.95 2.06 3.98
C ALA A 149 -16.71 2.90 2.95
N LYS A 150 -18.03 3.04 3.12
CA LYS A 150 -18.88 3.85 2.24
C LYS A 150 -18.54 5.34 2.30
N ALA A 151 -18.27 5.89 3.49
CA ALA A 151 -17.86 7.27 3.65
C ALA A 151 -16.50 7.55 2.98
N LEU A 152 -15.51 6.67 3.20
CA LEU A 152 -14.18 6.80 2.60
C LEU A 152 -14.21 6.68 1.07
N GLU A 153 -15.11 5.85 0.52
CA GLU A 153 -15.34 5.77 -0.92
C GLU A 153 -15.92 7.07 -1.49
N ALA A 154 -16.84 7.72 -0.77
CA ALA A 154 -17.40 9.01 -1.18
C ALA A 154 -16.34 10.12 -1.15
N ASP A 155 -15.61 10.27 -0.05
CA ASP A 155 -14.54 11.27 0.10
C ASP A 155 -13.44 11.08 -0.94
N ARG A 156 -13.02 9.83 -1.19
CA ARG A 156 -12.04 9.53 -2.25
C ARG A 156 -12.56 9.89 -3.64
N LYS A 157 -13.83 9.59 -3.93
CA LYS A 157 -14.44 9.97 -5.21
C LYS A 157 -14.45 11.48 -5.37
N GLU A 158 -14.79 12.23 -4.33
CA GLU A 158 -14.79 13.69 -4.37
C GLU A 158 -13.38 14.26 -4.58
N ILE A 159 -12.37 13.78 -3.85
CA ILE A 159 -10.97 14.19 -4.03
C ILE A 159 -10.49 13.90 -5.46
N ILE A 160 -10.85 12.75 -6.02
CA ILE A 160 -10.51 12.39 -7.40
C ILE A 160 -11.21 13.31 -8.40
N MET A 161 -12.50 13.62 -8.20
CA MET A 161 -13.26 14.55 -9.04
C MET A 161 -12.67 15.97 -8.97
N ALA A 162 -12.43 16.49 -7.77
CA ALA A 162 -11.81 17.79 -7.55
C ALA A 162 -10.41 17.89 -8.20
N LYS A 163 -9.63 16.81 -8.17
CA LYS A 163 -8.32 16.76 -8.84
C LYS A 163 -8.45 16.79 -10.36
N ALA A 164 -9.46 16.11 -10.92
CA ALA A 164 -9.76 16.15 -12.36
C ALA A 164 -10.23 17.54 -12.80
N ASP A 165 -11.09 18.19 -12.01
CA ASP A 165 -11.56 19.55 -12.28
C ASP A 165 -10.42 20.56 -12.20
N ARG A 166 -9.55 20.45 -11.20
CA ARG A 166 -8.37 21.30 -11.08
C ARG A 166 -7.44 21.16 -12.28
N ALA A 167 -7.23 19.94 -12.78
CA ALA A 167 -6.44 19.71 -13.98
C ALA A 167 -7.10 20.32 -15.23
N THR A 168 -8.43 20.24 -15.33
CA THR A 168 -9.19 20.83 -16.44
C THR A 168 -9.14 22.35 -16.40
N PHE A 169 -9.30 22.94 -15.21
CA PHE A 169 -9.20 24.39 -15.02
C PHE A 169 -7.80 24.91 -15.35
N GLN A 170 -6.74 24.22 -14.92
CA GLN A 170 -5.36 24.58 -15.26
C GLN A 170 -5.12 24.58 -16.78
N ARG A 171 -5.65 23.60 -17.52
CA ARG A 171 -5.57 23.59 -19.00
C ARG A 171 -6.30 24.77 -19.64
N LYS A 172 -7.49 25.10 -19.13
CA LYS A 172 -8.28 26.25 -19.61
C LYS A 172 -7.59 27.57 -19.32
N MET A 173 -6.99 27.73 -18.15
CA MET A 173 -6.21 28.93 -17.80
C MET A 173 -5.05 29.14 -18.76
N VAL A 174 -4.25 28.10 -19.02
CA VAL A 174 -3.13 28.17 -19.96
C VAL A 174 -3.61 28.57 -21.37
N ALA A 175 -4.70 27.99 -21.85
CA ALA A 175 -5.27 28.35 -23.15
C ALA A 175 -5.73 29.82 -23.20
N VAL A 176 -6.38 30.32 -22.15
CA VAL A 176 -6.82 31.72 -22.05
C VAL A 176 -5.63 32.68 -21.96
N GLU A 177 -4.57 32.32 -21.22
CA GLU A 177 -3.33 33.10 -21.16
C GLU A 177 -2.65 33.18 -22.54
N HIS A 178 -2.61 32.07 -23.27
CA HIS A 178 -2.13 32.07 -24.66
C HIS A 178 -2.98 32.96 -25.55
N GLN A 179 -4.32 32.87 -25.45
CA GLN A 179 -5.21 33.71 -26.24
C GLN A 179 -5.06 35.20 -25.90
N ARG A 180 -4.93 35.57 -24.62
CA ARG A 180 -4.66 36.96 -24.20
C ARG A 180 -3.32 37.47 -24.73
N LYS A 181 -2.28 36.62 -24.80
CA LYS A 181 -1.01 37.00 -25.42
C LYS A 181 -1.16 37.25 -26.92
N MET A 182 -1.96 36.44 -27.62
CA MET A 182 -2.22 36.61 -29.06
C MET A 182 -3.06 37.87 -29.36
N LEU A 183 -4.08 38.16 -28.56
CA LEU A 183 -4.89 39.39 -28.71
C LEU A 183 -4.16 40.65 -28.21
N GLY A 184 -3.29 40.52 -27.21
CA GLY A 184 -2.45 41.63 -26.74
C GLY A 184 -1.31 41.96 -27.71
N SER A 185 -0.99 41.06 -28.65
CA SER A 185 -0.03 41.27 -29.74
C SER A 185 -0.69 41.68 -31.05
N GLU A 186 -1.79 42.44 -31.00
CA GLU A 186 -2.41 43.08 -32.18
C GLU A 186 -1.55 44.23 -32.75
N ASP A 187 -0.23 44.09 -32.77
CA ASP A 187 0.59 44.68 -33.82
C ASP A 187 0.47 43.73 -35.01
N GLY A 188 -0.32 44.14 -36.01
CA GLY A 188 -0.52 43.39 -37.25
C GLY A 188 0.81 42.97 -37.88
N PRO A 189 0.83 41.94 -38.75
CA PRO A 189 2.06 41.40 -39.29
C PRO A 189 2.85 42.56 -39.91
N THR A 190 4.00 42.88 -39.32
CA THR A 190 4.95 43.81 -39.91
C THR A 190 5.40 43.13 -41.19
N SER A 191 4.75 43.45 -42.30
CA SER A 191 5.20 43.03 -43.61
C SER A 191 6.56 43.69 -43.81
N THR A 192 7.61 42.88 -43.69
CA THR A 192 8.93 43.24 -44.19
C THR A 192 8.76 43.43 -45.69
N ILE A 193 8.60 44.69 -46.12
CA ILE A 193 8.60 45.04 -47.54
C ILE A 193 10.08 45.10 -47.94
N GLU A 194 10.55 44.08 -48.67
CA GLU A 194 11.83 44.13 -49.36
C GLU A 194 11.77 45.24 -50.42
N CYS A 195 12.63 46.24 -50.27
CA CYS A 195 12.78 47.31 -51.24
C CYS A 195 13.76 46.86 -52.32
N ASP A 196 13.25 46.37 -53.45
CA ASP A 196 14.02 46.21 -54.69
C ASP A 196 14.24 47.58 -55.38
N GLU A 197 15.04 47.59 -56.46
CA GLU A 197 15.49 48.78 -57.23
C GLU A 197 14.36 49.68 -57.79
N SER A 198 13.08 49.29 -57.61
CA SER A 198 11.90 50.05 -58.01
C SER A 198 11.21 50.80 -56.85
N CYS A 199 11.95 51.28 -55.85
CA CYS A 199 11.36 52.10 -54.79
C CYS A 199 11.08 53.54 -55.28
N PRO A 200 9.83 54.05 -55.24
CA PRO A 200 9.45 55.36 -55.77
C PRO A 200 10.11 56.56 -55.06
N PHE A 201 10.71 56.33 -53.88
CA PHE A 201 11.30 57.36 -53.02
C PHE A 201 12.82 57.48 -53.12
N SER A 202 13.46 56.84 -54.11
CA SER A 202 14.92 56.84 -54.31
C SER A 202 15.55 58.23 -54.43
N ARG A 203 14.79 59.25 -54.84
CA ARG A 203 15.26 60.64 -54.96
C ARG A 203 15.25 61.46 -53.66
N LEU A 204 14.64 60.95 -52.59
CA LEU A 204 14.49 61.65 -51.30
C LEU A 204 15.46 61.17 -50.21
N CYS A 205 16.28 60.17 -50.49
CA CYS A 205 17.35 59.72 -49.60
C CYS A 205 18.70 60.19 -50.12
N GLU A 206 19.35 61.11 -49.40
CA GLU A 206 20.70 61.60 -49.74
C GLU A 206 21.77 60.48 -49.75
N ASP A 207 21.50 59.33 -49.12
CA ASP A 207 22.43 58.19 -49.01
C ASP A 207 21.84 56.83 -49.48
N TYR A 208 20.95 56.82 -50.50
CA TYR A 208 20.30 55.58 -50.98
C TYR A 208 21.30 54.47 -51.40
N GLN A 209 22.34 54.81 -52.16
CA GLN A 209 23.34 53.83 -52.63
C GLN A 209 24.20 53.24 -51.50
N LYS A 210 24.32 53.93 -50.36
CA LYS A 210 25.12 53.46 -49.22
C LYS A 210 24.39 52.38 -48.42
N HIS A 211 23.06 52.50 -48.31
CA HIS A 211 22.21 51.54 -47.60
C HIS A 211 21.98 50.22 -48.35
N VAL A 212 21.93 50.26 -49.68
CA VAL A 212 21.79 49.05 -50.53
C VAL A 212 23.00 48.13 -50.40
N ASN A 213 24.21 48.68 -50.36
CA ASN A 213 25.45 47.89 -50.29
C ASN A 213 25.72 47.28 -48.89
N GLU A 214 25.12 47.83 -47.83
CA GLU A 214 25.29 47.34 -46.46
C GLU A 214 24.20 46.35 -46.02
N GLY A 215 23.21 46.05 -46.87
CA GLY A 215 22.08 45.17 -46.52
C GLY A 215 21.22 45.70 -45.37
N LYS A 216 21.27 47.00 -45.09
CA LYS A 216 20.56 47.64 -43.97
C LYS A 216 19.48 48.57 -44.49
N ALA A 217 18.26 48.06 -44.57
CA ALA A 217 17.07 48.83 -44.87
C ALA A 217 16.56 49.54 -43.60
N TRP A 218 17.09 50.73 -43.32
CA TRP A 218 16.47 51.61 -42.33
C TRP A 218 16.41 53.04 -42.88
N CYS A 219 15.25 53.39 -43.43
CA CYS A 219 14.96 54.76 -43.86
C CYS A 219 14.26 55.49 -42.71
N PRO A 220 14.89 56.51 -42.10
CA PRO A 220 14.33 57.21 -40.93
C PRO A 220 13.07 58.03 -41.24
N LEU A 221 12.74 58.25 -42.53
CA LEU A 221 11.54 58.99 -42.95
C LEU A 221 10.21 58.21 -42.81
N PHE A 222 10.24 56.90 -42.56
CA PHE A 222 9.02 56.09 -42.49
C PHE A 222 8.35 56.05 -41.11
N ARG A 223 8.98 56.61 -40.06
CA ARG A 223 8.45 56.56 -38.69
C ARG A 223 7.33 57.57 -38.41
N GLU A 224 7.10 58.55 -39.28
CA GLU A 224 6.14 59.64 -39.02
C GLU A 224 4.72 59.40 -39.59
N PHE A 225 4.47 58.36 -40.38
CA PHE A 225 3.18 58.18 -41.07
C PHE A 225 2.38 56.91 -40.73
N SER A 226 2.79 56.07 -39.77
CA SER A 226 1.96 54.95 -39.32
C SER A 226 1.06 55.34 -38.14
N ARG A 227 -0.12 55.89 -38.46
CA ARG A 227 -1.34 55.82 -37.63
C ARG A 227 -2.47 55.24 -38.46
#